data_AF-A0A830CZK3-F1
#
_entry.id   AF-A0A830CZK3-F1
#
_cell.length_a   1.000
_cell.length_b   1.000
_cell.length_c   1.000
_cell.angle_alpha   90.00
_cell.angle_beta   90.00
_cell.angle_gamma   90.00
#
_symmetry.space_group_name_H-M   'P 1'
#
loop_
_entity.id
_entity.type
_entity.pdbx_description
1 polymer ?
#
loop_
_entity_poly.entity_id
_entity_poly.type
_entity_poly.pdbx_seq_one_letter_code
_entity_poly.pdbx_strand_id
1 'polypeptide(L)'
;MLNEFVVMFKEKTKYPIVEPAHMELAEPSIKDAFDSCVLQGAQRVIVSPFFFFPDIPSLTDEAAKEHPGITYLITAPLGLHELLVDVVNDRITYCLSHVAGKQDECSVCAGTGKCRLSN
;
A
#
# COMPACT_ATOMS: atom_id res chain seq x y z
N MET A 1 8.68 -2.51 2.22
CA MET A 1 7.76 -1.48 1.70
C MET A 1 6.29 -1.75 2.05
N LEU A 2 5.61 -2.76 1.48
CA LEU A 2 4.17 -2.97 1.78
C LEU A 2 3.90 -3.28 3.26
N ASN A 3 4.68 -4.18 3.87
CA ASN A 3 4.56 -4.51 5.29
C ASN A 3 4.80 -3.29 6.21
N GLU A 4 5.82 -2.48 5.89
CA GLU A 4 6.10 -1.24 6.63
C GLU A 4 4.95 -0.24 6.49
N PHE A 5 4.35 -0.13 5.30
CA PHE A 5 3.17 0.70 5.10
C PHE A 5 1.99 0.20 5.94
N VAL A 6 1.75 -1.11 5.98
CA VAL A 6 0.68 -1.70 6.80
C VAL A 6 0.86 -1.36 8.28
N VAL A 7 2.09 -1.48 8.80
CA VAL A 7 2.42 -1.08 10.18
C VAL A 7 2.12 0.41 10.38
N MET A 8 2.65 1.27 9.51
CA MET A 8 2.43 2.71 9.59
C MET A 8 0.93 3.07 9.50
N PHE A 9 0.18 2.40 8.63
CA PHE A 9 -1.25 2.64 8.45
C PHE A 9 -2.03 2.20 9.69
N LYS A 10 -1.69 1.05 10.28
CA LYS A 10 -2.29 0.57 11.52
C LYS A 10 -2.02 1.53 12.69
N GLU A 11 -0.80 2.05 12.80
CA GLU A 11 -0.41 3.03 13.84
C GLU A 11 -1.11 4.38 13.69
N LYS A 12 -1.35 4.83 12.45
CA LYS A 12 -1.95 6.15 12.17
C LYS A 12 -3.48 6.12 12.08
N THR A 13 -4.09 4.95 12.07
CA THR A 13 -5.55 4.80 11.92
C THR A 13 -6.14 4.04 13.11
N LYS A 14 -7.45 3.78 13.05
CA LYS A 14 -8.18 3.02 14.07
C LYS A 14 -8.60 1.64 13.58
N TYR A 15 -8.11 1.19 12.42
CA TYR A 15 -8.43 -0.13 11.90
C TYR A 15 -7.75 -1.22 12.76
N PRO A 16 -8.51 -2.14 13.37
CA PRO A 16 -7.94 -3.13 14.30
C PRO A 16 -7.11 -4.21 13.59
N ILE A 17 -7.51 -4.52 12.35
CA ILE A 17 -6.92 -5.55 11.50
C ILE A 17 -6.52 -4.88 10.18
N VAL A 18 -5.26 -5.02 9.79
CA VAL A 18 -4.70 -4.48 8.55
C VAL A 18 -3.68 -5.50 8.08
N GLU A 19 -3.94 -6.14 6.94
CA GLU A 19 -3.07 -7.16 6.36
C GLU A 19 -2.50 -6.66 5.02
N PRO A 20 -1.22 -6.93 4.71
CA PRO A 20 -0.69 -6.72 3.38
C PRO A 20 -1.30 -7.75 2.43
N ALA A 21 -1.45 -7.40 1.15
CA ALA A 21 -1.90 -8.32 0.12
C ALA A 21 -1.20 -8.01 -1.21
N HIS A 22 -0.69 -9.04 -1.85
CA HIS A 22 -0.09 -8.97 -3.17
C HIS A 22 -1.02 -9.63 -4.18
N MET A 23 -1.18 -9.00 -5.35
CA MET A 23 -1.97 -9.58 -6.44
C MET A 23 -1.24 -10.78 -7.07
N GLU A 24 0.07 -10.62 -7.29
CA GLU A 24 0.95 -11.62 -7.90
C GLU A 24 2.38 -11.50 -7.33
N LEU A 25 3.23 -12.48 -7.66
CA LEU A 25 4.70 -12.49 -7.51
C LEU A 25 5.25 -12.46 -6.08
N ALA A 26 4.42 -12.23 -5.08
CA ALA A 26 4.81 -12.22 -3.68
C ALA A 26 3.65 -12.67 -2.80
N GLU A 27 4.00 -13.06 -1.57
CA GLU A 27 3.06 -13.44 -0.52
C GLU A 27 3.02 -12.36 0.56
N PRO A 28 1.89 -12.22 1.29
CA PRO A 28 0.65 -12.98 1.16
C PRO A 28 -0.21 -12.57 -0.04
N SER A 29 -0.93 -13.52 -0.64
CA SER A 29 -1.91 -13.25 -1.70
C SER A 29 -3.14 -12.51 -1.16
N ILE A 30 -4.00 -12.00 -2.06
CA ILE A 30 -5.31 -11.42 -1.69
C ILE A 30 -6.14 -12.43 -0.87
N LYS A 31 -6.10 -13.71 -1.25
CA LYS A 31 -6.81 -14.76 -0.53
C LYS A 31 -6.27 -14.94 0.89
N ASP A 32 -4.95 -15.06 1.04
CA ASP A 32 -4.33 -15.27 2.36
C ASP A 32 -4.58 -14.09 3.31
N ALA A 33 -4.51 -12.86 2.78
CA ALA A 33 -4.80 -11.66 3.55
C ALA A 33 -6.28 -11.58 3.96
N PHE A 34 -7.20 -11.95 3.06
CA PHE A 34 -8.64 -12.02 3.35
C PHE A 34 -8.91 -13.05 4.44
N ASP A 35 -8.38 -14.26 4.30
CA ASP A 35 -8.51 -15.35 5.26
C ASP A 35 -7.96 -14.94 6.63
N SER A 36 -6.78 -14.30 6.66
CA SER A 36 -6.16 -13.77 7.88
C SER A 36 -7.07 -12.75 8.58
N CYS A 37 -7.70 -11.85 7.82
CA CYS A 37 -8.63 -10.88 8.39
C CYS A 37 -9.83 -11.58 9.04
N VAL A 38 -10.40 -12.58 8.38
CA VAL A 38 -11.55 -13.33 8.89
C VAL A 38 -11.18 -14.14 10.13
N LEU A 39 -10.03 -14.81 10.12
CA LEU A 39 -9.51 -15.57 11.27
C LEU A 39 -9.27 -14.71 12.51
N GLN A 40 -8.91 -13.44 12.31
CA GLN A 40 -8.79 -12.44 13.38
C GLN A 40 -10.13 -11.89 13.87
N GLY A 41 -11.26 -12.33 13.30
CA GLY A 41 -12.62 -11.98 13.72
C GLY A 41 -13.24 -10.83 12.94
N ALA A 42 -12.70 -10.45 11.78
CA ALA A 42 -13.34 -9.45 10.93
C ALA A 42 -14.71 -9.95 10.42
N GLN A 43 -15.76 -9.13 10.57
CA GLN A 43 -17.07 -9.36 9.96
C GLN A 43 -17.24 -8.61 8.62
N ARG A 44 -16.30 -7.70 8.35
CA ARG A 44 -16.20 -6.95 7.11
C ARG A 44 -14.74 -6.84 6.68
N VAL A 45 -14.45 -7.21 5.43
CA VAL A 45 -13.13 -7.04 4.81
C VAL A 45 -13.17 -5.90 3.80
N ILE A 46 -12.21 -4.98 3.87
CA ILE A 46 -12.07 -3.87 2.92
C ILE A 46 -10.78 -4.09 2.14
N VAL A 47 -10.89 -4.36 0.84
CA VAL A 47 -9.73 -4.48 -0.04
C VAL A 47 -9.45 -3.11 -0.64
N SER A 48 -8.28 -2.55 -0.33
CA SER A 48 -7.89 -1.19 -0.73
C SER A 48 -6.63 -1.21 -1.61
N PRO A 49 -6.77 -1.14 -2.95
CA PRO A 49 -5.63 -1.20 -3.85
C PRO A 49 -4.77 0.07 -3.85
N PHE A 50 -3.45 -0.07 -3.92
CA PHE A 50 -2.57 1.07 -4.21
C PHE A 50 -2.69 1.53 -5.66
N PHE A 51 -2.75 0.59 -6.59
CA PHE A 51 -2.83 0.82 -8.01
C PHE A 51 -4.05 0.10 -8.59
N PHE A 52 -4.54 0.60 -9.72
CA PHE A 52 -5.63 -0.05 -10.43
C PHE A 52 -5.12 -1.32 -11.13
N PHE A 53 -5.80 -2.44 -10.87
CA PHE A 53 -5.64 -3.68 -11.63
C PHE A 53 -7.01 -4.34 -11.87
N PRO A 54 -7.31 -4.76 -13.12
CA PRO A 54 -8.60 -5.36 -13.47
C PRO A 54 -8.96 -6.62 -12.67
N ASP A 55 -7.97 -7.37 -12.19
CA ASP A 55 -8.17 -8.70 -11.62
C ASP A 55 -8.44 -8.69 -10.10
N ILE A 56 -8.21 -7.56 -9.41
CA ILE A 56 -8.45 -7.46 -7.97
C ILE A 56 -9.90 -7.78 -7.59
N PRO A 57 -10.93 -7.29 -8.30
CA PRO A 57 -12.31 -7.71 -8.10
C PRO A 57 -12.52 -9.21 -8.15
N SER A 58 -12.10 -9.88 -9.23
CA SER A 58 -12.29 -11.33 -9.35
C SER A 58 -11.55 -12.11 -8.28
N LEU A 59 -10.31 -11.72 -7.93
CA LEU A 59 -9.53 -12.38 -6.88
C LEU A 59 -10.17 -12.21 -5.49
N THR A 60 -10.73 -11.03 -5.22
CA THR A 60 -11.44 -10.75 -3.96
C THR A 60 -12.74 -11.55 -3.89
N ASP A 61 -13.50 -11.58 -4.99
CA ASP A 61 -14.75 -12.35 -5.07
C ASP A 61 -14.49 -13.85 -4.87
N GLU A 62 -13.38 -14.37 -5.39
CA GLU A 62 -12.96 -15.75 -5.19
C GLU A 62 -12.60 -16.04 -3.73
N ALA A 63 -11.80 -15.18 -3.08
CA ALA A 63 -11.48 -15.32 -1.66
C ALA A 63 -12.75 -15.29 -0.78
N ALA A 64 -13.69 -14.39 -1.10
CA ALA A 64 -14.92 -14.25 -0.33
C ALA A 64 -15.86 -15.47 -0.41
N LYS A 65 -15.78 -16.30 -1.46
CA LYS A 65 -16.60 -17.53 -1.59
C LYS A 65 -16.34 -18.52 -0.45
N GLU A 66 -15.15 -18.50 0.15
CA GLU A 66 -14.79 -19.38 1.27
C GLU A 66 -15.36 -18.91 2.61
N HIS A 67 -15.92 -17.70 2.67
CA HIS A 67 -16.41 -17.08 3.91
C HIS A 67 -17.87 -16.59 3.80
N PRO A 68 -18.85 -17.51 3.63
CA PRO A 68 -20.26 -17.16 3.45
C PRO A 68 -20.84 -16.55 4.75
N GLY A 69 -20.80 -15.22 4.85
CA GLY A 69 -21.21 -14.47 6.05
C GLY A 69 -20.37 -13.21 6.28
N ILE A 70 -19.22 -13.13 5.61
CA ILE A 70 -18.36 -11.95 5.65
C ILE A 70 -18.79 -10.97 4.56
N THR A 71 -19.04 -9.73 4.96
CA THR A 71 -19.27 -8.65 3.98
C THR A 71 -17.94 -8.12 3.46
N TYR A 72 -17.87 -7.73 2.20
CA TYR A 72 -16.66 -7.09 1.68
C TYR A 72 -16.98 -5.97 0.71
N LEU A 73 -16.00 -5.08 0.54
CA LEU A 73 -16.01 -4.07 -0.50
C LEU A 73 -14.59 -3.83 -0.99
N ILE A 74 -14.49 -3.37 -2.22
CA ILE A 74 -13.24 -2.96 -2.84
C ILE A 74 -13.30 -1.46 -3.03
N THR A 75 -12.34 -0.73 -2.48
CA THR A 75 -12.31 0.73 -2.64
C THR A 75 -11.86 1.10 -4.05
N ALA A 76 -12.07 2.36 -4.42
CA ALA A 76 -11.27 2.92 -5.50
C ALA A 76 -9.77 2.77 -5.15
N PRO A 77 -8.89 2.50 -6.14
CA PRO A 77 -7.46 2.57 -5.92
C PRO A 77 -7.06 4.00 -5.56
N LEU A 78 -5.85 4.21 -5.05
CA LEU A 78 -5.35 5.57 -4.71
C LEU A 78 -5.56 6.57 -5.85
N GLY A 79 -5.28 6.16 -7.10
CA GLY A 79 -5.71 6.88 -8.30
C GLY A 79 -5.31 8.36 -8.35
N LEU A 80 -6.16 9.20 -8.94
CA LEU A 80 -5.97 10.65 -8.99
C LEU A 80 -6.53 11.31 -7.72
N HIS A 81 -5.80 11.20 -6.62
CA HIS A 81 -6.14 11.86 -5.36
C HIS A 81 -5.27 13.11 -5.16
N GLU A 82 -5.87 14.24 -4.77
CA GLU A 82 -5.15 15.54 -4.65
C GLU A 82 -3.94 15.45 -3.71
N LEU A 83 -4.07 14.76 -2.57
CA LEU A 83 -2.95 14.52 -1.64
C LEU A 83 -1.74 13.79 -2.27
N LEU A 84 -1.91 13.04 -3.37
CA LEU A 84 -0.76 12.45 -4.07
C LEU A 84 0.07 13.51 -4.79
N VAL A 85 -0.53 14.63 -5.21
CA VAL A 85 0.20 15.77 -5.77
C VAL A 85 1.19 16.30 -4.74
N ASP A 86 0.74 16.45 -3.49
CA ASP A 86 1.58 16.91 -2.38
C ASP A 86 2.72 15.92 -2.08
N VAL A 87 2.41 14.62 -2.01
CA VAL A 87 3.42 13.58 -1.75
C VAL A 87 4.47 13.53 -2.87
N VAL A 88 4.06 13.62 -4.13
CA VAL A 88 4.98 13.62 -5.26
C VAL A 88 5.86 14.87 -5.25
N ASN A 89 5.27 16.05 -5.01
CA ASN A 89 6.02 17.30 -4.92
C ASN A 89 6.99 17.30 -3.72
N ASP A 90 6.58 16.81 -2.56
CA ASP A 90 7.45 16.62 -1.39
C ASP A 90 8.69 15.79 -1.75
N ARG A 91 8.51 14.66 -2.43
CA ARG A 91 9.63 13.80 -2.87
C ARG A 91 10.56 14.50 -3.85
N ILE A 92 10.01 15.24 -4.81
CA ILE A 92 10.79 16.01 -5.79
C ILE A 92 11.61 17.09 -5.07
N THR A 93 10.96 17.90 -4.25
CA THR A 93 11.62 19.00 -3.54
C THR A 93 12.70 18.50 -2.58
N TYR A 94 12.45 17.38 -1.88
CA TYR A 94 13.44 16.71 -1.04
C TYR A 94 14.69 16.31 -1.84
N CYS A 95 14.50 15.58 -2.95
CA CYS A 95 15.61 15.12 -3.79
C CYS A 95 16.39 16.29 -4.41
N LEU A 96 15.70 17.33 -4.89
CA LEU A 96 16.36 18.55 -5.40
C LEU A 96 17.17 19.26 -4.31
N SER A 97 16.64 19.35 -3.09
CA SER A 97 17.35 19.92 -1.93
C SER A 97 18.60 19.12 -1.57
N HIS A 98 18.50 17.79 -1.62
CA HIS A 98 19.64 16.91 -1.36
C HIS A 98 20.74 17.05 -2.43
N VAL A 99 20.38 17.10 -3.72
CA VAL A 99 21.34 17.37 -4.81
C VAL A 99 22.01 18.75 -4.66
N ALA A 100 21.29 19.74 -4.10
CA ALA A 100 21.83 21.06 -3.79
C ALA A 100 22.68 21.10 -2.50
N GLY A 101 22.88 19.97 -1.80
CA GLY A 101 23.67 19.88 -0.57
C GLY A 101 22.99 20.45 0.68
N LYS A 102 21.65 20.56 0.66
CA LYS A 102 20.86 21.19 1.74
C LYS A 102 20.03 20.20 2.55
N GLN A 103 19.99 18.94 2.14
CA GLN A 103 19.21 17.88 2.75
C GLN A 103 20.02 16.59 2.76
N ASP A 104 19.77 15.72 3.75
CA ASP A 104 20.37 14.39 3.82
C ASP A 104 19.85 13.47 2.72
N GLU A 105 20.53 12.33 2.54
CA GLU A 105 20.11 11.28 1.61
C GLU A 105 18.69 10.78 1.93
N CYS A 106 17.91 10.49 0.90
CA CYS A 106 16.62 9.82 1.07
C CYS A 106 16.80 8.31 1.23
N SER A 107 15.73 7.59 1.59
CA SER A 107 15.74 6.14 1.77
C SER A 107 16.20 5.33 0.54
N VAL A 108 16.18 5.92 -0.65
CA VAL A 108 16.61 5.27 -1.90
C VAL A 108 18.10 5.47 -2.18
N CYS A 109 18.68 6.61 -1.79
CA CYS A 109 20.08 6.93 -2.05
C CYS A 109 20.96 6.88 -0.79
N ALA A 110 20.39 6.48 0.35
CA ALA A 110 21.12 6.33 1.61
C ALA A 110 22.35 5.42 1.44
N GLY A 111 23.51 5.91 1.88
CA GLY A 111 24.81 5.23 1.79
C GLY A 111 25.45 5.23 0.40
N THR A 112 24.82 5.86 -0.61
CA THR A 112 25.35 5.89 -1.98
C THR A 112 26.16 7.14 -2.29
N GLY A 113 26.03 8.19 -1.48
CA GLY A 113 26.65 9.51 -1.67
C GLY A 113 26.10 10.29 -2.87
N LYS A 114 25.05 9.80 -3.55
CA LYS A 114 24.59 10.35 -4.84
C LYS A 114 23.09 10.18 -5.04
N CYS A 115 22.35 11.28 -5.02
CA CYS A 115 21.10 11.39 -5.77
C CYS A 115 21.40 11.90 -7.18
N ARG A 116 20.90 11.22 -8.22
CA ARG A 116 21.30 11.47 -9.61
C ARG A 116 20.29 12.37 -10.31
N LEU A 117 20.79 13.42 -10.97
CA LEU A 117 20.13 14.02 -12.12
C LEU A 117 20.53 13.20 -13.35
N SER A 118 19.58 12.53 -13.98
CA SER A 118 19.79 11.92 -15.30
C SER A 118 19.62 13.04 -16.34
N ASN A 119 20.64 13.28 -17.14
CA ASN A 119 20.53 14.14 -18.34
C ASN A 119 19.79 13.42 -19.46
#